data_AF-A0A8B6DB62-F1
#
_entry.id   AF-A0A8B6DB62-F1
#
_cell.length_a   1.000
_cell.length_b   1.000
_cell.length_c   1.000
_cell.angle_alpha   90.00
_cell.angle_beta   90.00
_cell.angle_gamma   90.00
#
_symmetry.space_group_name_H-M   'P 1'
#
loop_
_entity.id
_entity.type
_entity.pdbx_description
1 polymer ?
#
loop_
_entity_poly.entity_id
_entity_poly.type
_entity_poly.pdbx_seq_one_letter_code
_entity_poly.pdbx_strand_id
1 'polypeptide(L)'
;MFETVQDPILTFNTVLTSIADRTIPKTSANPKHPSKPWFDDACDQAIGDRKKSERRFNQQPTTENLSNFRIFRAKARRTCRQARRTSWKKFVSGITSRTPMTKVWNMVNKI
;
A
#
# COMPACT_ATOMS: atom_id res chain seq x y z
N MET A 1 -43.24 20.27 36.10
CA MET A 1 -42.47 19.22 35.41
C MET A 1 -41.78 19.92 34.24
N PHE A 2 -40.50 20.26 34.36
CA PHE A 2 -39.79 20.94 33.27
C PHE A 2 -39.45 19.90 32.21
N GLU A 3 -40.03 20.06 31.02
CA GLU A 3 -39.71 19.26 29.85
C GLU A 3 -38.23 19.43 29.52
N THR A 4 -37.51 18.31 29.38
CA THR A 4 -36.12 18.30 29.00
C THR A 4 -36.04 18.74 27.54
N VAL A 5 -35.76 20.03 27.32
CA VAL A 5 -35.46 20.55 25.99
C VAL A 5 -34.25 19.77 25.48
N GLN A 6 -34.48 18.90 24.49
CA GLN A 6 -33.41 18.16 23.82
C GLN A 6 -32.39 19.16 23.30
N ASP A 7 -31.12 18.97 23.68
CA ASP A 7 -30.03 19.84 23.26
C ASP A 7 -30.02 19.90 21.72
N PRO A 8 -30.26 21.09 21.12
CA PRO A 8 -30.28 21.24 19.66
C PRO A 8 -28.99 20.75 19.00
N ILE A 9 -27.85 20.87 19.68
CA ILE A 9 -26.55 20.41 19.20
C ILE A 9 -26.51 18.88 19.15
N LEU A 10 -27.03 18.20 20.19
CA LEU A 10 -27.12 16.74 20.23
C LEU A 10 -28.03 16.20 19.13
N THR A 11 -29.16 16.86 18.89
CA THR A 11 -30.11 16.47 17.83
C THR A 11 -29.47 16.61 16.45
N PHE A 12 -28.77 17.71 16.18
CA PHE A 12 -28.06 17.90 14.92
C PHE A 12 -27.00 16.81 14.67
N ASN A 13 -26.16 16.53 15.68
CA ASN A 13 -25.08 15.54 15.57
C ASN A 13 -25.60 14.12 15.37
N THR A 14 -26.70 13.74 16.03
CA THR A 14 -27.30 12.41 15.90
C THR A 14 -27.90 12.20 14.52
N VAL A 15 -28.62 13.20 13.98
CA VAL A 15 -29.15 13.16 12.61
C VAL A 15 -28.02 13.06 11.58
N LEU A 16 -26.97 13.87 11.73
CA LEU A 16 -25.82 13.85 10.81
C LEU A 16 -25.11 12.49 10.81
N THR A 17 -24.85 11.93 12.00
CA THR A 17 -24.20 10.62 12.15
C THR A 17 -25.08 9.50 11.59
N SER A 18 -26.40 9.56 11.81
CA SER A 18 -27.37 8.59 11.27
C SER A 18 -27.41 8.61 9.74
N ILE A 19 -27.40 9.80 9.12
CA ILE A 19 -27.32 9.94 7.66
C ILE A 19 -26.00 9.36 7.15
N ALA A 20 -24.87 9.68 7.80
CA ALA A 20 -23.56 9.17 7.43
C ALA A 20 -23.51 7.63 7.51
N ASP A 21 -23.98 7.03 8.60
CA ASP A 21 -24.02 5.58 8.77
C ASP A 21 -24.88 4.86 7.73
N ARG A 22 -25.96 5.51 7.26
CA ARG A 22 -26.87 4.94 6.24
C ARG A 22 -26.35 5.11 4.81
N THR A 23 -25.57 6.15 4.53
CA THR A 23 -25.17 6.52 3.17
C THR A 23 -23.71 6.22 2.85
N ILE A 24 -22.85 6.10 3.86
CA ILE A 24 -21.42 5.86 3.71
C ILE A 24 -21.11 4.42 4.17
N PRO A 25 -20.81 3.49 3.24
CA PRO A 25 -20.41 2.14 3.60
C PRO A 25 -19.13 2.17 4.45
N LYS A 26 -19.15 1.51 5.60
CA LYS A 26 -17.96 1.37 6.46
C LYS A 26 -16.99 0.37 5.82
N THR A 27 -15.77 0.81 5.54
CA THR A 27 -14.67 -0.08 5.15
C THR A 27 -14.00 -0.66 6.38
N SER A 28 -13.42 -1.86 6.27
CA SER A 28 -12.56 -2.42 7.32
C SER A 28 -11.47 -1.42 7.71
N ALA A 29 -11.25 -1.23 9.01
CA ALA A 29 -10.13 -0.43 9.52
C ALA A 29 -8.76 -1.05 9.18
N ASN A 30 -8.71 -2.35 8.86
CA ASN A 30 -7.50 -3.06 8.49
C ASN A 30 -7.73 -3.85 7.18
N PRO A 31 -7.76 -3.19 6.03
CA PRO A 31 -7.91 -3.88 4.75
C PRO A 31 -6.66 -4.74 4.50
N LYS A 32 -6.85 -6.05 4.26
CA LYS A 32 -5.74 -6.93 3.88
C LYS A 32 -5.18 -6.46 2.54
N HIS A 33 -3.98 -5.90 2.54
CA HIS A 33 -3.28 -5.63 1.29
C HIS A 33 -3.06 -6.95 0.55
N PRO A 34 -3.40 -7.03 -0.75
CA PRO A 34 -3.16 -8.24 -1.51
C PRO A 34 -1.66 -8.54 -1.47
N SER A 35 -1.31 -9.70 -0.90
CA SER A 35 0.07 -10.16 -0.85
C SER A 35 0.61 -10.24 -2.27
N LYS A 36 1.66 -9.47 -2.54
CA LYS A 36 2.34 -9.48 -3.83
C LYS A 36 3.33 -10.64 -3.79
N PRO A 37 3.21 -11.63 -4.68
CA PRO A 37 4.05 -12.83 -4.66
C PRO A 37 5.54 -12.56 -4.99
N TRP A 38 5.89 -11.33 -5.34
CA TRP A 38 7.27 -10.89 -5.59
C TRP A 38 7.85 -10.02 -4.49
N PHE A 39 7.04 -9.60 -3.51
CA PHE A 39 7.52 -8.70 -2.46
C PHE A 39 8.20 -9.52 -1.36
N ASP A 40 9.53 -9.40 -1.29
CA ASP A 40 10.38 -10.06 -0.33
C ASP A 40 10.95 -9.07 0.70
N ASP A 41 11.55 -9.58 1.77
CA ASP A 41 12.18 -8.78 2.83
C ASP A 41 13.29 -7.87 2.27
N ALA A 42 13.96 -8.31 1.20
CA ALA A 42 14.97 -7.52 0.51
C ALA A 42 14.37 -6.27 -0.18
N CYS A 43 13.18 -6.40 -0.78
CA CYS A 43 12.43 -5.27 -1.31
C CYS A 43 12.00 -4.32 -0.21
N ASP A 44 11.52 -4.83 0.92
CA ASP A 44 11.09 -4.00 2.04
C ASP A 44 12.28 -3.20 2.61
N GLN A 45 13.39 -3.88 2.89
CA GLN A 45 14.62 -3.25 3.35
C GLN A 45 15.11 -2.17 2.37
N ALA A 46 15.19 -2.48 1.07
CA ALA A 46 15.66 -1.53 0.08
C ALA A 46 14.74 -0.31 -0.06
N ILE A 47 13.42 -0.48 0.09
CA ILE A 47 12.45 0.62 0.13
C ILE A 47 12.62 1.44 1.42
N GLY A 48 12.85 0.78 2.56
CA GLY A 48 13.16 1.40 3.84
C GLY A 48 14.40 2.30 3.75
N ASP A 49 15.50 1.77 3.20
CA ASP A 49 16.74 2.52 3.01
C ASP A 49 16.56 3.72 2.08
N ARG A 50 15.82 3.55 0.98
CA ARG A 50 15.43 4.65 0.10
C ARG A 50 14.68 5.74 0.87
N LYS A 51 13.63 5.38 1.63
CA LYS A 51 12.84 6.34 2.43
C LYS A 51 13.71 7.04 3.48
N LYS A 52 14.63 6.32 4.13
CA LYS A 52 15.57 6.89 5.10
C LYS A 52 16.49 7.92 4.45
N SER A 53 17.06 7.60 3.28
CA SER A 53 17.91 8.54 2.53
C SER A 53 17.14 9.76 2.01
N GLU A 54 15.89 9.57 1.58
CA GLU A 54 14.99 10.63 1.14
C GLU A 54 14.65 11.59 2.28
N ARG A 55 14.33 11.05 3.46
CA ARG A 55 14.09 11.87 4.67
C ARG A 55 15.32 12.69 5.04
N ARG A 56 16.52 12.10 4.98
CA ARG A 56 17.77 12.81 5.26
C ARG A 56 18.02 13.94 4.26
N PHE A 57 17.80 13.69 2.97
CA PHE A 57 17.91 14.71 1.93
C PHE A 57 16.90 15.85 2.12
N ASN A 58 15.64 15.53 2.45
CA ASN A 58 14.61 16.55 2.68
C ASN A 58 14.90 17.44 3.90
N GLN A 59 15.53 16.88 4.94
CA GLN A 59 15.97 17.65 6.12
C GLN A 59 17.22 18.47 5.84
N GLN A 60 18.15 17.93 5.05
CA GLN A 60 19.45 18.53 4.75
C GLN A 60 19.76 18.40 3.26
N PRO A 61 19.34 19.36 2.41
CA PRO A 61 19.50 19.30 0.96
C PRO A 61 20.95 19.54 0.49
N THR A 62 21.88 18.67 0.87
CA THR A 62 23.28 18.72 0.42
C THR A 62 23.49 17.86 -0.85
N THR A 63 24.55 18.15 -1.60
CA THR A 63 24.94 17.39 -2.81
C THR A 63 25.25 15.92 -2.48
N GLU A 64 25.92 15.67 -1.36
CA GLU A 64 26.20 14.32 -0.86
C GLU A 64 24.91 13.56 -0.53
N ASN A 65 23.98 14.19 0.19
CA ASN A 65 22.69 13.56 0.53
C ASN A 65 21.86 13.27 -0.74
N LEU A 66 21.90 14.16 -1.73
CA LEU A 66 21.26 13.91 -3.03
C LEU A 66 21.88 12.72 -3.76
N SER A 67 23.22 12.61 -3.76
CA SER A 67 23.93 11.47 -4.37
C SER A 67 23.53 10.16 -3.69
N ASN A 68 23.56 10.13 -2.36
CA ASN A 68 23.14 8.98 -1.56
C ASN A 68 21.69 8.57 -1.86
N PHE A 69 20.75 9.54 -1.87
CA PHE A 69 19.36 9.27 -2.23
C PHE A 69 19.22 8.66 -3.63
N ARG A 70 19.94 9.20 -4.64
CA ARG A 70 19.94 8.65 -6.00
C ARG A 70 20.44 7.20 -6.04
N ILE A 71 21.51 6.88 -5.29
CA ILE A 71 22.05 5.52 -5.18
C ILE A 71 21.01 4.58 -4.55
N PHE A 72 20.43 4.93 -3.41
CA PHE A 72 19.43 4.09 -2.75
C PHE A 72 18.15 3.95 -3.58
N ARG A 73 17.73 4.99 -4.28
CA ARG A 73 16.63 4.92 -5.25
C ARG A 73 16.92 3.94 -6.38
N ALA A 74 18.14 3.95 -6.93
CA ALA A 74 18.55 3.01 -7.96
C ALA A 74 18.61 1.56 -7.44
N LYS A 75 19.17 1.36 -6.24
CA LYS A 75 19.20 0.05 -5.56
C LYS A 75 17.80 -0.51 -5.34
N ALA A 76 16.90 0.25 -4.73
CA ALA A 76 15.51 -0.16 -4.50
C ALA A 76 14.79 -0.54 -5.81
N ARG A 77 14.94 0.28 -6.85
CA ARG A 77 14.38 -0.02 -8.18
C ARG A 77 14.92 -1.33 -8.75
N ARG A 78 16.24 -1.57 -8.64
CA ARG A 78 16.88 -2.81 -9.12
C ARG A 78 16.35 -4.02 -8.36
N THR A 79 16.34 -3.98 -7.03
CA THR A 79 15.87 -5.07 -6.17
C THR A 79 14.41 -5.43 -6.50
N CYS A 80 13.51 -4.45 -6.51
CA CYS A 80 12.10 -4.72 -6.81
C CYS A 80 11.87 -5.24 -8.24
N ARG A 81 12.61 -4.73 -9.23
CA ARG A 81 12.52 -5.26 -10.61
C ARG A 81 13.01 -6.70 -10.69
N GLN A 82 14.09 -7.04 -9.98
CA GLN A 82 14.62 -8.38 -9.96
C GLN A 82 13.65 -9.35 -9.27
N ALA A 83 13.09 -8.97 -8.11
CA ALA A 83 12.12 -9.79 -7.39
C ALA A 83 10.87 -10.07 -8.23
N ARG A 84 10.32 -9.05 -8.91
CA ARG A 84 9.20 -9.20 -9.88
C ARG A 84 9.55 -10.18 -10.99
N ARG A 85 10.72 -10.01 -11.63
CA ARG A 85 11.17 -10.88 -12.70
C ARG A 85 11.33 -12.32 -12.25
N THR A 86 11.96 -12.54 -11.09
CA THR A 86 12.16 -13.88 -10.53
C THR A 86 10.82 -14.54 -10.19
N SER A 87 9.90 -13.80 -9.56
CA SER A 87 8.56 -14.28 -9.25
C SER A 87 7.77 -14.64 -10.51
N TRP A 88 7.83 -13.80 -11.54
CA TRP A 88 7.19 -14.09 -12.83
C TRP A 88 7.78 -15.34 -13.49
N LYS A 89 9.11 -15.43 -13.56
CA LYS A 89 9.80 -16.60 -14.14
C LYS A 89 9.38 -17.87 -13.42
N LYS A 90 9.36 -17.86 -12.08
CA LYS A 90 8.93 -18.99 -11.26
C LYS A 90 7.47 -19.38 -11.55
N PHE A 91 6.58 -18.40 -11.69
CA PHE A 91 5.18 -18.66 -12.03
C PHE A 91 5.03 -19.29 -13.41
N VAL A 92 5.65 -18.68 -14.44
CA VAL A 92 5.58 -19.18 -15.83
C VAL A 92 6.13 -20.59 -15.94
N SER A 93 7.25 -20.90 -15.27
CA SER A 93 7.82 -22.24 -15.23
C SER A 93 6.90 -23.29 -14.60
N GLY A 94 5.90 -22.89 -13.79
CA GLY A 94 4.92 -23.78 -13.19
C GLY A 94 3.58 -23.87 -13.94
N ILE A 95 3.41 -23.17 -15.06
CA ILE A 95 2.18 -23.22 -15.85
C ILE A 95 2.09 -24.57 -16.58
N THR A 96 0.94 -25.22 -16.44
CA THR A 96 0.59 -26.48 -17.13
C THR A 96 -0.72 -26.33 -17.89
N SER A 97 -1.07 -27.31 -18.74
CA SER A 97 -2.35 -27.34 -19.49
C SER A 97 -3.60 -27.29 -18.60
N ARG A 98 -3.47 -27.62 -17.31
CA ARG A 98 -4.55 -27.56 -16.32
C ARG A 98 -4.64 -26.22 -15.59
N THR A 99 -3.77 -25.27 -15.89
CA THR A 99 -3.75 -23.97 -15.22
C THR A 99 -4.88 -23.10 -15.77
N PRO A 100 -5.86 -22.68 -14.94
CA PRO A 100 -6.97 -21.89 -15.43
C PRO A 100 -6.52 -20.47 -15.82
N MET A 101 -7.08 -19.96 -16.90
CA MET A 101 -6.77 -18.62 -17.45
C MET A 101 -6.94 -17.50 -16.42
N THR A 102 -7.94 -17.61 -15.54
CA THR A 102 -8.16 -16.69 -14.42
C THR A 102 -6.97 -16.60 -13.47
N LYS A 103 -6.27 -17.71 -13.20
CA LYS A 103 -5.07 -17.71 -12.35
C LYS A 103 -3.90 -17.00 -13.02
N VAL A 104 -3.77 -17.13 -14.33
CA VAL A 104 -2.75 -16.42 -15.13
C VAL A 104 -3.00 -14.92 -15.10
N TRP A 105 -4.22 -14.46 -15.40
CA TRP A 105 -4.57 -13.04 -15.33
C TRP A 105 -4.40 -12.43 -13.94
N ASN A 106 -4.79 -13.17 -12.90
CA ASN A 106 -4.59 -12.74 -11.52
C ASN A 106 -3.11 -12.55 -11.17
N MET A 107 -2.21 -13.36 -11.76
CA MET A 107 -0.78 -13.19 -11.58
C MET A 107 -0.22 -12.01 -12.38
N VAL A 108 -0.64 -11.85 -13.64
CA VAL A 108 -0.25 -10.71 -14.50
C VAL A 108 -0.59 -9.38 -13.83
N ASN A 109 -1.78 -9.27 -13.25
CA ASN A 109 -2.22 -8.06 -12.54
C ASN A 109 -1.43 -7.76 -11.25
N LYS A 110 -0.66 -8.72 -10.73
CA LYS A 110 0.08 -8.59 -9.46
C LYS A 110 1.57 -8.31 -9.63
N ILE A 111 2.11 -8.37 -10.84
CA ILE A 111 3.55 -8.21 -11.14
C ILE A 111 3.98 -6.76 -11.41
#